data_AF-A0A5A8EM20-F1
#
_entry.id   AF-A0A5A8EM20-F1
#
_cell.length_a   1.000
_cell.length_b   1.000
_cell.length_c   1.000
_cell.angle_alpha   90.00
_cell.angle_beta   90.00
_cell.angle_gamma   90.00
#
_symmetry.space_group_name_H-M   'P 1'
#
loop_
_entity.id
_entity.type
_entity.pdbx_description
1 polymer ?
#
loop_
_entity_poly.entity_id
_entity_poly.type
_entity_poly.pdbx_seq_one_letter_code
_entity_poly.pdbx_strand_id
1 'polypeptide(L)'
;MFGQLPPGFDPYEVLGLESGAGVHEVRKAFRKLSLELHPDKVDPSERQTAQERYTMVVLAYEVLGDDVQRQIFDSTGGQGFQDRHEWQRASSERGFDGSESLFSRGGAVHEWDEHDVASPSQDIRLVKFYAPWCIHCQELAPQLRRAALALDGQATVGGLNCEAFPGMCHAMRIHGYPTLRLLLPDGSTEEYHGPLQADDIASWVKGVAADPVQSLSWNQLSSRLSGGLGRPLVLDFAVAGCGHFCAEFRHRLRDAAASSGGLVDFARVDCDGLGAGICHRFRPNFFPFPCVLPIGAQSLDDMVPLVRPDLSQSPAAAALAAFMSGVDAVSQEQR
;
A
#
# COMPACT_ATOMS: atom_id res chain seq x y z
N MET A 1 0.53 5.87 21.48
CA MET A 1 1.12 4.87 22.39
C MET A 1 0.27 3.62 22.21
N PHE A 2 0.54 2.84 21.17
CA PHE A 2 -0.19 1.62 20.84
C PHE A 2 0.84 0.49 20.93
N GLY A 3 0.56 -0.56 21.71
CA GLY A 3 1.47 -1.71 21.86
C GLY A 3 1.62 -2.27 23.29
N GLN A 4 1.19 -1.55 24.32
CA GLN A 4 1.09 -2.09 25.68
C GLN A 4 -0.29 -1.79 26.26
N LEU A 5 -1.01 -2.84 26.62
CA LEU A 5 -2.26 -2.69 27.37
C LEU A 5 -1.96 -1.97 28.69
N PRO A 6 -2.90 -1.14 29.19
CA PRO A 6 -2.72 -0.48 30.48
C PRO A 6 -2.43 -1.50 31.60
N PRO A 7 -1.63 -1.15 32.62
CA PRO A 7 -1.36 -2.04 33.75
C PRO A 7 -2.66 -2.46 34.44
N GLY A 8 -2.87 -3.77 34.63
CA GLY A 8 -4.10 -4.30 35.23
C GLY A 8 -5.32 -4.24 34.32
N PHE A 9 -5.14 -4.04 33.01
CA PHE A 9 -6.24 -4.06 32.05
C PHE A 9 -6.73 -5.50 31.80
N ASP A 10 -7.98 -5.76 32.16
CA ASP A 10 -8.72 -6.94 31.74
C ASP A 10 -9.89 -6.53 30.82
N PRO A 11 -9.87 -6.90 29.52
CA PRO A 11 -10.92 -6.55 28.59
C PRO A 11 -12.25 -7.24 28.91
N TYR A 12 -12.27 -8.39 29.59
CA TYR A 12 -13.51 -9.06 30.01
C TYR A 12 -14.19 -8.25 31.11
N GLU A 13 -13.43 -7.80 32.12
CA GLU A 13 -13.96 -6.93 33.18
C GLU A 13 -14.47 -5.60 32.62
N VAL A 14 -13.74 -4.99 31.68
CA VAL A 14 -14.13 -3.72 31.03
C VAL A 14 -15.45 -3.85 30.27
N LEU A 15 -15.68 -4.99 29.60
CA LEU A 15 -16.95 -5.25 28.89
C LEU A 15 -18.03 -5.86 29.80
N GLY A 16 -17.72 -6.19 31.05
CA GLY A 16 -18.63 -6.87 31.98
C GLY A 16 -19.00 -8.27 31.54
N LEU A 17 -18.03 -9.03 31.04
CA LEU A 17 -18.18 -10.40 30.52
C LEU A 17 -17.35 -11.39 31.34
N GLU A 18 -17.74 -12.66 31.33
CA GLU A 18 -16.91 -13.74 31.88
C GLU A 18 -15.84 -14.19 30.88
N SER A 19 -14.73 -14.72 31.37
CA SER A 19 -13.71 -15.33 30.53
C SER A 19 -14.31 -16.50 29.74
N GLY A 20 -14.14 -16.48 28.42
CA GLY A 20 -14.78 -17.45 27.51
C GLY A 20 -16.10 -16.99 26.86
N ALA A 21 -16.63 -15.79 27.17
CA ALA A 21 -17.83 -15.24 26.54
C ALA A 21 -17.79 -15.26 25.00
N GLY A 22 -18.85 -15.63 24.31
CA GLY A 22 -18.87 -15.72 22.84
C GLY A 22 -18.72 -14.36 22.15
N VAL A 23 -18.25 -14.34 20.90
CA VAL A 23 -18.00 -13.08 20.15
C VAL A 23 -19.25 -12.26 19.92
N HIS A 24 -20.40 -12.93 19.78
CA HIS A 24 -21.68 -12.25 19.73
C HIS A 24 -21.96 -11.46 21.02
N GLU A 25 -21.55 -11.99 22.17
CA GLU A 25 -21.69 -11.34 23.48
C GLU A 25 -20.74 -10.15 23.61
N VAL A 26 -19.49 -10.30 23.18
CA VAL A 26 -18.51 -9.20 23.07
C VAL A 26 -19.08 -8.06 22.23
N ARG A 27 -19.59 -8.34 21.03
CA ARG A 27 -20.20 -7.32 20.14
C ARG A 27 -21.43 -6.67 20.77
N LYS A 28 -22.25 -7.44 21.49
CA LYS A 28 -23.44 -6.92 22.18
C LYS A 28 -23.06 -6.01 23.34
N ALA A 29 -22.09 -6.41 24.15
CA ALA A 29 -21.57 -5.62 25.27
C ALA A 29 -20.95 -4.31 24.79
N PHE A 30 -20.08 -4.37 23.77
CA PHE A 30 -19.49 -3.19 23.15
C PHE A 30 -20.56 -2.21 22.67
N ARG A 31 -21.53 -2.68 21.86
CA ARG A 31 -22.61 -1.81 21.36
C ARG A 31 -23.41 -1.15 22.49
N LYS A 32 -23.69 -1.88 23.56
CA LYS A 32 -24.40 -1.35 24.73
C LYS A 32 -23.59 -0.24 25.41
N LEU A 33 -22.32 -0.51 25.73
CA LEU A 33 -21.45 0.43 26.42
C LEU A 33 -21.12 1.65 25.56
N SER A 34 -20.93 1.49 24.25
CA SER A 34 -20.72 2.61 23.32
C SER A 34 -21.90 3.58 23.30
N LEU A 35 -23.13 3.07 23.37
CA LEU A 35 -24.35 3.90 23.42
C LEU A 35 -24.50 4.60 24.77
N GLU A 36 -24.14 3.94 25.87
CA GLU A 36 -24.20 4.51 27.22
C GLU A 36 -23.16 5.63 27.43
N LEU A 37 -21.96 5.46 26.86
CA LEU A 37 -20.84 6.39 27.01
C LEU A 37 -20.79 7.50 25.95
N HIS A 38 -21.79 7.57 25.06
CA HIS A 38 -21.84 8.58 24.01
C HIS A 38 -21.97 10.01 24.59
N PRO A 39 -21.23 11.03 24.10
CA PRO A 39 -21.22 12.39 24.67
C PRO A 39 -22.60 13.06 24.81
N ASP A 40 -23.57 12.65 23.99
CA ASP A 40 -24.96 13.15 24.01
C ASP A 40 -25.84 12.51 25.11
N LYS A 41 -25.38 11.41 25.71
CA LYS A 41 -26.12 10.64 26.73
C LYS A 41 -25.61 10.88 28.15
N VAL A 42 -24.44 11.49 28.28
CA VAL A 42 -23.77 11.79 29.55
C VAL A 42 -23.84 13.29 29.87
N ASP A 43 -23.90 13.61 31.15
CA ASP A 43 -23.89 14.99 31.63
C ASP A 43 -22.60 15.70 31.18
N PRO A 44 -22.65 17.00 30.81
CA PRO A 44 -21.47 17.77 30.43
C PRO A 44 -20.30 17.68 31.40
N SER A 45 -20.56 17.56 32.70
CA SER A 45 -19.53 17.45 33.74
C SER A 45 -18.81 16.09 33.75
N GLU A 46 -19.44 15.04 33.22
CA GLU A 46 -18.91 13.66 33.23
C GLU A 46 -18.30 13.26 31.88
N ARG A 47 -18.35 14.13 30.87
CA ARG A 47 -17.88 13.84 29.50
C ARG A 47 -16.44 13.36 29.44
N GLN A 48 -15.55 13.92 30.26
CA GLN A 48 -14.15 13.50 30.28
C GLN A 48 -14.00 12.06 30.77
N THR A 49 -14.64 11.74 31.90
CA THR A 49 -14.64 10.37 32.46
C THR A 49 -15.33 9.38 31.52
N ALA A 50 -16.41 9.79 30.86
CA ALA A 50 -17.09 8.97 29.86
C ALA A 50 -16.18 8.70 28.65
N GLN A 51 -15.42 9.69 28.19
CA GLN A 51 -14.45 9.55 27.11
C GLN A 51 -13.30 8.60 27.48
N GLU A 52 -12.78 8.69 28.70
CA GLU A 52 -11.75 7.78 29.21
C GLU A 52 -12.27 6.34 29.28
N ARG A 53 -13.47 6.14 29.82
CA ARG A 53 -14.14 4.82 29.85
C ARG A 53 -14.43 4.30 28.43
N TYR A 54 -14.86 5.17 27.52
CA TYR A 54 -15.12 4.80 26.13
C TYR A 54 -13.85 4.32 25.44
N THR A 55 -12.71 4.97 25.72
CA THR A 55 -11.40 4.55 25.22
C THR A 55 -11.06 3.13 25.70
N MET A 56 -11.29 2.82 26.97
CA MET A 56 -11.07 1.47 27.52
C MET A 56 -11.99 0.43 26.87
N VAL A 57 -13.27 0.78 26.65
CA VAL A 57 -14.25 -0.09 25.97
C VAL A 57 -13.86 -0.38 24.52
N VAL A 58 -13.34 0.62 23.80
CA VAL A 58 -12.80 0.44 22.45
C VAL A 58 -11.60 -0.49 22.46
N LEU A 59 -10.62 -0.28 23.34
CA LEU A 59 -9.47 -1.19 23.49
C LEU A 59 -9.92 -2.62 23.80
N ALA A 60 -10.89 -2.79 24.70
CA ALA A 60 -11.38 -4.11 25.07
C ALA A 60 -12.06 -4.83 23.90
N TYR A 61 -12.80 -4.10 23.07
CA TYR A 61 -13.38 -4.62 21.85
C TYR A 61 -12.35 -4.94 20.77
N GLU A 62 -11.26 -4.16 20.66
CA GLU A 62 -10.15 -4.48 19.76
C GLU A 62 -9.46 -5.79 20.13
N VAL A 63 -9.30 -6.07 21.43
CA VAL A 63 -8.71 -7.32 21.94
C VAL A 63 -9.67 -8.50 21.80
N LEU A 64 -10.91 -8.37 22.29
CA LEU A 64 -11.85 -9.50 22.38
C LEU A 64 -12.73 -9.71 21.13
N GLY A 65 -12.83 -8.70 20.27
CA GLY A 65 -13.62 -8.77 19.03
C GLY A 65 -12.94 -9.61 17.94
N ASP A 66 -11.61 -9.72 18.01
CA ASP A 66 -10.76 -10.48 17.12
C ASP A 66 -10.33 -11.79 17.80
N ASP A 67 -10.61 -12.94 17.19
CA ASP A 67 -10.35 -14.25 17.82
C ASP A 67 -8.86 -14.47 18.09
N VAL A 68 -7.99 -14.00 17.19
CA VAL A 68 -6.55 -14.16 17.33
C VAL A 68 -6.04 -13.29 18.48
N GLN A 69 -6.40 -12.00 18.51
CA GLN A 69 -6.02 -11.11 19.61
C GLN A 69 -6.57 -11.61 20.95
N ARG A 70 -7.78 -12.15 20.94
CA ARG A 70 -8.39 -12.76 22.11
C ARG A 70 -7.64 -14.00 22.57
N GLN A 71 -7.33 -14.93 21.68
CA GLN A 71 -6.58 -16.14 22.02
C GLN A 71 -5.17 -15.78 22.52
N ILE A 72 -4.52 -14.78 21.92
CA ILE A 72 -3.26 -14.23 22.40
C ILE A 72 -3.45 -13.67 23.81
N PHE A 73 -4.50 -12.90 24.05
CA PHE A 73 -4.79 -12.36 25.37
C PHE A 73 -5.04 -13.47 26.40
N ASP A 74 -5.92 -14.42 26.09
CA ASP A 74 -6.27 -15.55 26.95
C ASP A 74 -5.05 -16.42 27.28
N SER A 75 -4.08 -16.48 26.37
CA SER A 75 -2.87 -17.29 26.52
C SER A 75 -1.69 -16.56 27.17
N THR A 76 -1.61 -15.23 27.05
CA THR A 76 -0.45 -14.42 27.50
C THR A 76 -0.79 -13.35 28.55
N GLY A 77 -2.06 -13.17 28.89
CA GLY A 77 -2.53 -12.05 29.72
C GLY A 77 -2.30 -10.68 29.07
N GLY A 78 -2.24 -10.64 27.74
CA GLY A 78 -2.07 -9.41 26.96
C GLY A 78 -0.63 -8.90 26.83
N GLN A 79 0.36 -9.68 27.25
CA GLN A 79 1.78 -9.38 27.00
C GLN A 79 2.19 -9.63 25.55
N GLY A 80 1.40 -10.39 24.79
CA GLY A 80 1.77 -10.85 23.45
C GLY A 80 2.91 -11.88 23.50
N PHE A 81 3.56 -12.11 22.36
CA PHE A 81 4.75 -12.96 22.26
C PHE A 81 5.97 -12.11 21.93
N GLN A 82 7.07 -12.32 22.63
CA GLN A 82 8.31 -11.56 22.41
C GLN A 82 9.06 -12.05 21.17
N ASP A 83 8.93 -13.34 20.85
CA ASP A 83 9.62 -13.96 19.72
C ASP A 83 8.83 -15.12 19.09
N ARG A 84 9.36 -15.61 17.95
CA ARG A 84 8.79 -16.73 17.21
C ARG A 84 8.76 -18.03 18.02
N HIS A 85 9.75 -18.28 18.88
CA HIS A 85 9.82 -19.51 19.66
C HIS A 85 8.73 -19.58 20.72
N GLU A 86 8.39 -18.45 21.33
CA GLU A 86 7.29 -18.34 22.28
C GLU A 86 5.94 -18.60 21.61
N TRP A 87 5.73 -18.00 20.44
CA TRP A 87 4.54 -18.24 19.63
C TRP A 87 4.44 -19.69 19.17
N GLN A 88 5.54 -20.30 18.70
CA GLN A 88 5.56 -21.70 18.26
C GLN A 88 5.22 -22.67 19.40
N ARG A 89 5.74 -22.43 20.61
CA ARG A 89 5.39 -23.21 21.80
C ARG A 89 3.91 -23.07 22.15
N ALA A 90 3.39 -21.84 22.18
CA ALA A 90 1.97 -21.59 22.43
C ALA A 90 1.07 -22.24 21.38
N SER A 91 1.47 -22.18 20.10
CA SER A 91 0.80 -22.83 18.97
C SER A 91 0.72 -24.35 19.15
N SER A 92 1.86 -24.97 19.46
CA SER A 92 1.96 -26.42 19.61
C SER A 92 1.28 -26.98 20.86
N GLU A 93 1.25 -26.23 21.96
CA GLU A 93 0.77 -26.71 23.26
C GLU A 93 -0.72 -26.42 23.51
N ARG A 94 -1.27 -25.36 22.90
CA ARG A 94 -2.62 -24.87 23.22
C ARG A 94 -3.62 -24.99 22.06
N GLY A 95 -3.25 -25.72 20.99
CA GLY A 95 -4.12 -25.98 19.84
C GLY A 95 -4.37 -24.75 18.97
N PHE A 96 -3.49 -23.76 19.05
CA PHE A 96 -3.51 -22.57 18.21
C PHE A 96 -2.79 -22.90 16.89
N ASP A 97 -3.52 -22.99 15.79
CA ASP A 97 -2.98 -23.47 14.52
C ASP A 97 -2.15 -22.42 13.76
N GLY A 98 -2.10 -21.18 14.27
CA GLY A 98 -1.44 -20.05 13.61
C GLY A 98 -1.98 -19.73 12.21
N SER A 99 -3.07 -20.38 11.82
CA SER A 99 -3.74 -20.31 10.53
C SER A 99 -4.93 -19.36 10.61
N GLU A 100 -5.53 -19.18 11.79
CA GLU A 100 -6.46 -18.06 12.01
C GLU A 100 -5.74 -16.72 11.79
N SER A 101 -6.25 -16.00 10.81
CA SER A 101 -5.63 -14.83 10.23
C SER A 101 -5.99 -13.55 10.99
N LEU A 102 -5.11 -12.56 10.90
CA LEU A 102 -5.28 -11.22 11.49
C LEU A 102 -6.48 -10.44 10.91
N PHE A 103 -7.03 -10.88 9.77
CA PHE A 103 -8.14 -10.24 9.07
C PHE A 103 -9.33 -11.19 8.78
N SER A 104 -9.37 -12.36 9.43
CA SER A 104 -10.37 -13.42 9.20
C SER A 104 -11.83 -12.98 9.37
N ARG A 105 -12.06 -11.95 10.20
CA ARG A 105 -13.40 -11.46 10.52
C ARG A 105 -13.67 -10.15 9.81
N GLY A 106 -14.19 -10.30 8.59
CA GLY A 106 -14.82 -9.29 7.74
C GLY A 106 -14.74 -7.83 8.22
N GLY A 107 -14.11 -7.00 7.41
CA GLY A 107 -14.01 -5.57 7.62
C GLY A 107 -13.51 -4.92 6.34
N ALA A 108 -12.97 -3.69 6.45
CA ALA A 108 -12.40 -2.99 5.31
C ALA A 108 -11.10 -3.62 4.77
N VAL A 109 -10.45 -4.49 5.56
CA VAL A 109 -9.26 -5.25 5.14
C VAL A 109 -9.67 -6.71 4.96
N HIS A 110 -9.43 -7.25 3.78
CA HIS A 110 -9.69 -8.64 3.45
C HIS A 110 -8.51 -9.54 3.86
N GLU A 111 -8.76 -10.75 4.33
CA GLU A 111 -7.71 -11.77 4.33
C GLU A 111 -7.53 -12.28 2.90
N TRP A 112 -6.29 -12.28 2.43
CA TRP A 112 -5.91 -12.70 1.08
C TRP A 112 -5.05 -13.95 1.09
N ASP A 113 -5.28 -14.79 0.11
CA ASP A 113 -4.43 -15.93 -0.20
C ASP A 113 -3.45 -15.63 -1.36
N GLU A 114 -2.73 -16.65 -1.81
CA GLU A 114 -1.82 -16.54 -2.95
C GLU A 114 -2.52 -16.18 -4.26
N HIS A 115 -3.77 -16.58 -4.47
CA HIS A 115 -4.53 -16.27 -5.67
C HIS A 115 -4.92 -14.80 -5.73
N ASP A 116 -5.36 -14.22 -4.61
CA ASP A 116 -5.72 -12.80 -4.52
C ASP A 116 -4.54 -11.87 -4.86
N VAL A 117 -3.32 -12.27 -4.46
CA VAL A 117 -2.09 -11.53 -4.72
C VAL A 117 -1.56 -11.75 -6.14
N ALA A 118 -1.57 -12.99 -6.64
CA ALA A 118 -0.99 -13.32 -7.95
C ALA A 118 -1.90 -12.95 -9.13
N SER A 119 -3.22 -12.91 -8.93
CA SER A 119 -4.15 -12.77 -10.04
C SER A 119 -4.14 -11.35 -10.62
N PRO A 120 -4.11 -11.21 -11.96
CA PRO A 120 -4.26 -9.90 -12.59
C PRO A 120 -5.63 -9.30 -12.20
N SER A 121 -5.65 -8.01 -11.87
CA SER A 121 -6.88 -7.27 -11.57
C SER A 121 -6.83 -5.90 -12.22
N GLN A 122 -8.00 -5.31 -12.46
CA GLN A 122 -8.13 -3.90 -12.86
C GLN A 122 -8.16 -2.96 -11.65
N ASP A 123 -8.23 -3.51 -10.44
CA ASP A 123 -8.28 -2.75 -9.20
C ASP A 123 -6.88 -2.53 -8.63
N ILE A 124 -6.69 -1.36 -8.04
CA ILE A 124 -5.51 -1.08 -7.21
C ILE A 124 -5.67 -1.83 -5.89
N ARG A 125 -4.61 -2.54 -5.48
CA ARG A 125 -4.65 -3.42 -4.31
C ARG A 125 -3.53 -3.13 -3.35
N LEU A 126 -3.83 -2.74 -2.12
CA LEU A 126 -2.84 -2.59 -1.05
C LEU A 126 -2.77 -3.88 -0.23
N VAL A 127 -1.63 -4.57 -0.28
CA VAL A 127 -1.36 -5.79 0.50
C VAL A 127 -0.49 -5.45 1.71
N LYS A 128 -0.83 -5.99 2.87
CA LYS A 128 0.08 -6.13 4.01
C LYS A 128 0.58 -7.57 4.10
N PHE A 129 1.87 -7.77 3.89
CA PHE A 129 2.55 -9.04 4.17
C PHE A 129 2.92 -9.08 5.65
N TYR A 130 2.43 -10.09 6.37
CA TYR A 130 2.58 -10.17 7.82
C TYR A 130 2.85 -11.60 8.32
N ALA A 131 3.22 -11.69 9.60
CA ALA A 131 3.17 -12.92 10.36
C ALA A 131 2.34 -12.71 11.64
N PRO A 132 1.57 -13.70 12.14
CA PRO A 132 0.70 -13.52 13.30
C PRO A 132 1.46 -13.19 14.60
N TRP A 133 2.68 -13.71 14.75
CA TRP A 133 3.55 -13.50 15.92
C TRP A 133 4.25 -12.14 15.95
N CYS A 134 4.17 -11.36 14.88
CA CYS A 134 4.89 -10.11 14.74
C CYS A 134 4.13 -8.96 15.44
N ILE A 135 4.67 -8.45 16.55
CA ILE A 135 4.08 -7.33 17.33
C ILE A 135 3.83 -6.11 16.43
N HIS A 136 4.82 -5.69 15.65
CA HIS A 136 4.68 -4.56 14.71
C HIS A 136 3.57 -4.77 13.68
N CYS A 137 3.29 -6.02 13.33
CA CYS A 137 2.19 -6.36 12.43
C CYS A 137 0.86 -6.16 13.15
N GLN A 138 0.74 -6.57 14.40
CA GLN A 138 -0.47 -6.35 15.20
C GLN A 138 -0.71 -4.86 15.42
N GLU A 139 0.33 -4.10 15.76
CA GLU A 139 0.28 -2.63 15.93
C GLU A 139 -0.18 -1.89 14.67
N LEU A 140 0.23 -2.36 13.48
CA LEU A 140 -0.18 -1.77 12.20
C LEU A 140 -1.62 -2.15 11.78
N ALA A 141 -2.17 -3.27 12.26
CA ALA A 141 -3.51 -3.72 11.86
C ALA A 141 -4.63 -2.66 12.00
N PRO A 142 -4.78 -1.95 13.14
CA PRO A 142 -5.81 -0.91 13.25
C PRO A 142 -5.57 0.28 12.31
N GLN A 143 -4.31 0.67 12.08
CA GLN A 143 -3.96 1.73 11.13
C GLN A 143 -4.33 1.34 9.70
N LEU A 144 -4.06 0.08 9.32
CA LEU A 144 -4.42 -0.44 8.02
C LEU A 144 -5.94 -0.51 7.82
N ARG A 145 -6.70 -0.92 8.84
CA ARG A 145 -8.18 -0.90 8.79
C ARG A 145 -8.72 0.52 8.57
N ARG A 146 -8.15 1.53 9.22
CA ARG A 146 -8.52 2.94 9.00
C ARG A 146 -8.13 3.41 7.60
N ALA A 147 -6.93 3.07 7.12
CA ALA A 147 -6.50 3.39 5.76
C ALA A 147 -7.43 2.76 4.72
N ALA A 148 -7.86 1.51 4.93
CA ALA A 148 -8.78 0.81 4.04
C ALA A 148 -10.14 1.51 3.95
N LEU A 149 -10.69 1.98 5.06
CA LEU A 149 -11.92 2.80 5.05
C LEU A 149 -11.72 4.11 4.26
N ALA A 150 -10.55 4.75 4.37
CA ALA A 150 -10.24 5.98 3.64
C ALA A 150 -9.97 5.77 2.15
N LEU A 151 -9.73 4.51 1.74
CA LEU A 151 -9.45 4.06 0.38
C LEU A 151 -10.64 3.36 -0.28
N ASP A 152 -11.79 3.32 0.39
CA ASP A 152 -13.00 2.72 -0.16
C ASP A 152 -13.34 3.31 -1.54
N GLY A 153 -13.64 2.43 -2.49
CA GLY A 153 -13.84 2.76 -3.91
C GLY A 153 -12.61 3.20 -4.71
N GLN A 154 -11.42 3.30 -4.10
CA GLN A 154 -10.16 3.70 -4.78
C GLN A 154 -9.13 2.57 -4.82
N ALA A 155 -9.04 1.80 -3.74
CA ALA A 155 -8.18 0.62 -3.69
C ALA A 155 -8.77 -0.43 -2.75
N THR A 156 -8.61 -1.70 -3.10
CA THR A 156 -8.96 -2.81 -2.21
C THR A 156 -7.77 -3.08 -1.29
N VAL A 157 -8.03 -3.28 0.01
CA VAL A 157 -6.97 -3.51 0.99
C VAL A 157 -7.06 -4.93 1.53
N GLY A 158 -5.94 -5.63 1.56
CA GLY A 158 -5.86 -6.97 2.09
C GLY A 158 -4.60 -7.24 2.91
N GLY A 159 -4.62 -8.33 3.66
CA GLY A 159 -3.46 -8.86 4.36
C GLY A 159 -3.18 -10.30 3.93
N LEU A 160 -1.91 -10.63 3.71
CA LEU A 160 -1.46 -11.98 3.40
C LEU A 160 -0.56 -12.50 4.52
N ASN A 161 -0.96 -13.63 5.12
CA ASN A 161 -0.20 -14.34 6.13
C ASN A 161 0.96 -15.13 5.50
N CYS A 162 2.20 -14.69 5.75
CA CYS A 162 3.39 -15.35 5.21
C CYS A 162 3.77 -16.66 5.91
N GLU A 163 3.22 -16.96 7.10
CA GLU A 163 3.37 -18.30 7.70
C GLU A 163 2.48 -19.32 6.96
N ALA A 164 1.30 -18.90 6.48
CA ALA A 164 0.42 -19.74 5.68
C ALA A 164 0.90 -19.87 4.21
N PHE A 165 1.45 -18.80 3.64
CA PHE A 165 1.86 -18.73 2.23
C PHE A 165 3.34 -18.31 2.04
N PRO A 166 4.31 -19.08 2.56
CA PRO A 166 5.73 -18.71 2.52
C PRO A 166 6.28 -18.62 1.08
N GLY A 167 5.78 -19.45 0.16
CA GLY A 167 6.18 -19.44 -1.25
C GLY A 167 5.83 -18.12 -1.95
N MET A 168 4.62 -17.60 -1.67
CA MET A 168 4.19 -16.29 -2.20
C MET A 168 5.05 -15.15 -1.65
N CYS A 169 5.31 -15.12 -0.34
CA CYS A 169 6.15 -14.09 0.26
C CYS A 169 7.60 -14.15 -0.23
N HIS A 170 8.12 -15.34 -0.51
CA HIS A 170 9.43 -15.51 -1.15
C HIS A 170 9.45 -14.97 -2.58
N ALA A 171 8.45 -15.31 -3.39
CA ALA A 171 8.33 -14.82 -4.78
C ALA A 171 8.21 -13.30 -4.84
N MET A 172 7.49 -12.70 -3.88
CA MET A 172 7.33 -11.25 -3.70
C MET A 172 8.53 -10.58 -3.00
N ARG A 173 9.61 -11.33 -2.71
CA ARG A 173 10.84 -10.85 -2.06
C ARG A 173 10.57 -10.11 -0.74
N ILE A 174 9.69 -10.65 0.08
CA ILE A 174 9.40 -10.09 1.41
C ILE A 174 10.50 -10.52 2.38
N HIS A 175 11.30 -9.55 2.85
CA HIS A 175 12.47 -9.79 3.71
C HIS A 175 12.22 -9.51 5.20
N GLY A 176 11.09 -8.89 5.54
CA GLY A 176 10.73 -8.52 6.90
C GLY A 176 9.24 -8.28 7.03
N TYR A 177 8.76 -8.19 8.27
CA TYR A 177 7.36 -7.95 8.56
C TYR A 177 7.20 -6.77 9.53
N PRO A 178 6.14 -5.95 9.35
CA PRO A 178 5.22 -5.95 8.21
C PRO A 178 5.85 -5.32 6.97
N THR A 179 5.43 -5.76 5.78
CA THR A 179 5.70 -5.05 4.51
C THR A 179 4.38 -4.65 3.86
N LEU A 180 4.23 -3.37 3.52
CA LEU A 180 3.09 -2.86 2.76
C LEU A 180 3.49 -2.74 1.29
N ARG A 181 2.70 -3.33 0.39
CA ARG A 181 2.96 -3.28 -1.05
C ARG A 181 1.67 -3.05 -1.83
N LEU A 182 1.72 -2.10 -2.75
CA LEU A 182 0.65 -1.83 -3.70
C LEU A 182 0.85 -2.72 -4.93
N LEU A 183 -0.20 -3.38 -5.38
CA LEU A 183 -0.28 -4.09 -6.65
C LEU A 183 -1.14 -3.25 -7.59
N LEU A 184 -0.59 -2.94 -8.76
CA LEU A 184 -1.23 -2.07 -9.73
C LEU A 184 -1.87 -2.86 -10.87
N PRO A 185 -2.89 -2.29 -11.55
CA PRO A 185 -3.57 -2.98 -12.65
C PRO A 185 -2.67 -3.38 -13.83
N ASP A 186 -1.55 -2.69 -14.00
CA ASP A 186 -0.54 -2.98 -15.02
C ASP A 186 0.41 -4.14 -14.63
N GLY A 187 0.23 -4.74 -13.46
CA GLY A 187 1.05 -5.84 -12.93
C GLY A 187 2.31 -5.37 -12.22
N SER A 188 2.57 -4.05 -12.14
CA SER A 188 3.67 -3.51 -11.36
C SER A 188 3.33 -3.44 -9.87
N THR A 189 4.37 -3.32 -9.04
CA THR A 189 4.21 -3.25 -7.58
C THR A 189 5.07 -2.16 -6.96
N GLU A 190 4.60 -1.59 -5.86
CA GLU A 190 5.33 -0.57 -5.10
C GLU A 190 5.35 -0.91 -3.62
N GLU A 191 6.53 -0.89 -3.01
CA GLU A 191 6.65 -1.02 -1.56
C GLU A 191 6.52 0.35 -0.88
N TYR A 192 5.80 0.37 0.23
CA TYR A 192 5.66 1.56 1.07
C TYR A 192 6.72 1.56 2.19
N HIS A 193 7.45 2.66 2.29
CA HIS A 193 8.49 2.86 3.30
C HIS A 193 8.24 4.09 4.20
N GLY A 194 7.03 4.67 4.14
CA GLY A 194 6.67 5.86 4.90
C GLY A 194 6.15 5.56 6.32
N PRO A 195 5.67 6.59 7.03
CA PRO A 195 5.07 6.45 8.35
C PRO A 195 3.85 5.52 8.36
N LEU A 196 3.74 4.68 9.39
CA LEU A 196 2.67 3.66 9.49
C LEU A 196 1.33 4.21 10.01
N GLN A 197 1.03 5.49 9.79
CA GLN A 197 -0.27 6.08 10.14
C GLN A 197 -1.26 5.94 8.98
N ALA A 198 -2.54 5.80 9.32
CA ALA A 198 -3.61 5.59 8.35
C ALA A 198 -3.66 6.66 7.24
N ASP A 199 -3.50 7.94 7.61
CA ASP A 199 -3.61 9.06 6.67
C ASP A 199 -2.41 9.10 5.71
N ASP A 200 -1.21 8.78 6.18
CA ASP A 200 0.01 8.72 5.36
C ASP A 200 -0.07 7.57 4.34
N ILE A 201 -0.54 6.39 4.79
CA ILE A 201 -0.74 5.23 3.91
C ILE A 201 -1.80 5.55 2.86
N ALA A 202 -2.96 6.08 3.27
CA ALA A 202 -4.06 6.39 2.35
C ALA A 202 -3.65 7.48 1.34
N SER A 203 -2.96 8.53 1.80
CA SER A 203 -2.48 9.60 0.92
C SER A 203 -1.45 9.09 -0.09
N TRP A 204 -0.55 8.19 0.33
CA TRP A 204 0.38 7.54 -0.59
C TRP A 204 -0.35 6.71 -1.65
N VAL A 205 -1.28 5.84 -1.25
CA VAL A 205 -2.06 5.04 -2.23
C VAL A 205 -2.82 5.93 -3.19
N LYS A 206 -3.47 6.99 -2.72
CA LYS A 206 -4.18 7.95 -3.59
C LYS A 206 -3.25 8.66 -4.56
N GLY A 207 -2.05 9.02 -4.10
CA GLY A 207 -1.02 9.61 -4.96
C GLY A 207 -0.52 8.66 -6.04
N VAL A 208 -0.45 7.35 -5.75
CA VAL A 208 -0.12 6.33 -6.76
C VAL A 208 -1.33 6.01 -7.65
N ALA A 209 -2.54 5.99 -7.12
CA ALA A 209 -3.76 5.74 -7.89
C ALA A 209 -4.07 6.86 -8.89
N ALA A 210 -3.72 8.10 -8.52
CA ALA A 210 -3.77 9.26 -9.39
C ALA A 210 -2.52 9.39 -10.27
N ASP A 211 -1.56 8.46 -10.22
CA ASP A 211 -0.31 8.52 -10.99
C ASP A 211 -0.63 8.42 -12.50
N PRO A 212 -0.44 9.51 -13.27
CA PRO A 212 -0.61 9.46 -14.72
C PRO A 212 0.50 8.67 -15.43
N VAL A 213 1.57 8.28 -14.72
CA VAL A 213 2.71 7.56 -15.27
C VAL A 213 2.45 6.06 -15.24
N GLN A 214 2.25 5.47 -16.42
CA GLN A 214 1.92 4.05 -16.55
C GLN A 214 3.16 3.16 -16.46
N SER A 215 3.10 2.03 -15.76
CA SER A 215 4.13 1.01 -15.91
C SER A 215 3.86 0.18 -17.15
N LEU A 216 4.88 -0.01 -18.00
CA LEU A 216 4.75 -0.74 -19.25
C LEU A 216 5.63 -1.99 -19.25
N SER A 217 5.00 -3.14 -19.48
CA SER A 217 5.67 -4.36 -19.93
C SER A 217 6.09 -4.23 -21.40
N TRP A 218 6.95 -5.15 -21.86
CA TRP A 218 7.38 -5.18 -23.27
C TRP A 218 6.21 -5.33 -24.25
N ASN A 219 5.24 -6.17 -23.93
CA ASN A 219 4.10 -6.40 -24.81
C ASN A 219 3.25 -5.12 -24.94
N GLN A 220 3.10 -4.37 -23.85
CA GLN A 220 2.38 -3.09 -23.85
C GLN A 220 3.15 -2.01 -24.61
N LEU A 221 4.47 -1.89 -24.39
CA LEU A 221 5.29 -0.90 -25.09
C LEU A 221 5.38 -1.20 -26.59
N SER A 222 5.63 -2.46 -26.97
CA SER A 222 5.71 -2.88 -28.37
C SER A 222 4.38 -2.73 -29.09
N SER A 223 3.25 -3.01 -28.44
CA SER A 223 1.92 -2.75 -28.99
C SER A 223 1.70 -1.25 -29.27
N ARG A 224 2.16 -0.35 -28.38
CA ARG A 224 2.07 1.10 -28.60
C ARG A 224 2.94 1.57 -29.77
N LEU A 225 4.16 1.06 -29.85
CA LEU A 225 5.10 1.41 -30.91
C LEU A 225 4.66 0.88 -32.29
N SER A 226 4.05 -0.31 -32.34
CA SER A 226 3.63 -0.93 -33.62
C SER A 226 2.63 -0.09 -34.41
N GLY A 227 1.83 0.76 -33.74
CA GLY A 227 0.90 1.68 -34.38
C GLY A 227 1.48 3.06 -34.73
N GLY A 228 2.72 3.33 -34.34
CA GLY A 228 3.27 4.68 -34.28
C GLY A 228 2.68 5.50 -33.14
N LEU A 229 3.53 6.16 -32.35
CA LEU A 229 3.04 6.97 -31.23
C LEU A 229 2.27 8.21 -31.71
N GLY A 230 1.04 8.39 -31.23
CA GLY A 230 0.24 9.59 -31.50
C GLY A 230 0.69 10.83 -30.71
N ARG A 231 1.48 10.64 -29.66
CA ARG A 231 2.02 11.69 -28.77
C ARG A 231 3.45 11.35 -28.40
N PRO A 232 4.29 12.33 -28.00
CA PRO A 232 5.60 12.02 -27.44
C PRO A 232 5.44 11.18 -26.18
N LEU A 233 6.29 10.17 -25.98
CA LEU A 233 6.31 9.32 -24.80
C LEU A 233 7.63 9.52 -24.04
N VAL A 234 7.55 10.03 -22.81
CA VAL A 234 8.68 10.03 -21.88
C VAL A 234 8.69 8.68 -21.17
N LEU A 235 9.80 7.95 -21.29
CA LEU A 235 9.97 6.61 -20.74
C LEU A 235 11.14 6.58 -19.75
N ASP A 236 10.91 6.16 -18.52
CA ASP A 236 11.97 5.93 -17.53
C ASP A 236 12.24 4.44 -17.34
N PHE A 237 13.49 4.01 -17.54
CA PHE A 237 13.93 2.68 -17.14
C PHE A 237 14.44 2.72 -15.70
N ALA A 238 13.92 1.84 -14.87
CA ALA A 238 14.25 1.79 -13.44
C ALA A 238 14.46 0.37 -12.94
N VAL A 239 15.24 0.23 -11.88
CA VAL A 239 15.45 -1.03 -11.14
C VAL A 239 14.95 -0.86 -9.70
N ALA A 240 14.49 -1.95 -9.10
CA ALA A 240 14.30 -2.03 -7.66
C ALA A 240 15.66 -1.85 -6.97
N GLY A 241 15.67 -1.20 -5.80
CA GLY A 241 16.91 -0.98 -5.05
C GLY A 241 17.81 0.17 -5.54
N CYS A 242 17.40 0.95 -6.54
CA CYS A 242 18.03 2.21 -6.95
C CYS A 242 18.05 3.30 -5.83
N GLY A 243 17.33 3.07 -4.73
CA GLY A 243 17.32 3.93 -3.56
C GLY A 243 16.64 5.28 -3.82
N HIS A 244 17.15 6.32 -3.14
CA HIS A 244 16.52 7.64 -3.11
C HIS A 244 16.40 8.32 -4.49
N PHE A 245 17.37 8.13 -5.38
CA PHE A 245 17.41 8.81 -6.69
C PHE A 245 16.26 8.40 -7.62
N CYS A 246 15.93 7.10 -7.72
CA CYS A 246 14.79 6.68 -8.53
C CYS A 246 13.45 7.09 -7.91
N ALA A 247 13.36 7.15 -6.57
CA ALA A 247 12.16 7.62 -5.90
C ALA A 247 11.92 9.11 -6.19
N GLU A 248 12.94 9.95 -6.04
CA GLU A 248 12.85 11.39 -6.32
C GLU A 248 12.55 11.65 -7.81
N PHE A 249 13.23 10.95 -8.72
CA PHE A 249 12.99 11.09 -10.15
C PHE A 249 11.56 10.68 -10.53
N ARG A 250 11.03 9.63 -9.89
CA ARG A 250 9.64 9.22 -10.08
C ARG A 250 8.68 10.34 -9.71
N HIS A 251 8.85 11.01 -8.57
CA HIS A 251 8.01 12.14 -8.19
C HIS A 251 8.01 13.24 -9.25
N ARG A 252 9.19 13.62 -9.74
CA ARG A 252 9.31 14.63 -10.82
C ARG A 252 8.63 14.18 -12.11
N LEU A 253 8.71 12.89 -12.44
CA LEU A 253 8.04 12.32 -13.61
C LEU A 253 6.52 12.39 -13.48
N ARG A 254 5.97 12.15 -12.26
CA ARG A 254 4.53 12.33 -11.97
C ARG A 254 4.10 13.77 -12.11
N ASP A 255 4.86 14.71 -11.54
CA ASP A 255 4.55 16.14 -11.60
C ASP A 255 4.54 16.64 -13.05
N ALA A 256 5.52 16.19 -13.86
CA ALA A 256 5.58 16.49 -15.29
C ALA A 256 4.38 15.92 -16.04
N ALA A 257 4.00 14.68 -15.74
CA ALA A 257 2.86 14.02 -16.37
C ALA A 257 1.53 14.71 -16.02
N ALA A 258 1.31 15.06 -14.75
CA ALA A 258 0.14 15.80 -14.30
C ALA A 258 0.08 17.20 -14.93
N SER A 259 1.22 17.88 -15.05
CA SER A 259 1.31 19.23 -15.62
C SER A 259 1.24 19.26 -17.15
N SER A 260 1.42 18.12 -17.82
CA SER A 260 1.44 18.04 -19.28
C SER A 260 0.06 18.30 -19.92
N GLY A 261 -1.03 18.23 -19.16
CA GLY A 261 -2.39 18.37 -19.69
C GLY A 261 -2.73 17.29 -20.73
N GLY A 262 -2.10 16.11 -20.60
CA GLY A 262 -2.17 15.04 -21.58
C GLY A 262 -1.21 15.23 -22.75
N LEU A 263 -0.64 16.43 -22.98
CA LEU A 263 0.55 16.78 -23.80
C LEU A 263 1.35 15.61 -24.35
N VAL A 264 1.91 14.91 -23.38
CA VAL A 264 2.98 13.93 -23.48
C VAL A 264 2.54 12.74 -22.66
N ASP A 265 2.72 11.54 -23.18
CA ASP A 265 2.50 10.32 -22.41
C ASP A 265 3.74 10.05 -21.55
N PHE A 266 3.53 9.53 -20.35
CA PHE A 266 4.61 9.19 -19.43
C PHE A 266 4.49 7.74 -19.03
N ALA A 267 5.61 7.03 -19.04
CA ALA A 267 5.66 5.65 -18.64
C ALA A 267 6.97 5.28 -17.95
N ARG A 268 6.94 4.16 -17.22
CA ARG A 268 8.11 3.52 -16.64
C ARG A 268 8.23 2.07 -17.10
N VAL A 269 9.46 1.59 -17.14
CA VAL A 269 9.80 0.18 -17.36
C VAL A 269 10.57 -0.29 -16.13
N ASP A 270 10.02 -1.28 -15.43
CA ASP A 270 10.72 -1.98 -14.36
C ASP A 270 11.65 -3.06 -14.95
N CYS A 271 12.96 -2.80 -14.84
CA CYS A 271 14.03 -3.66 -15.32
C CYS A 271 14.31 -4.88 -14.42
N ASP A 272 13.75 -4.94 -13.20
CA ASP A 272 13.93 -6.07 -12.29
C ASP A 272 12.77 -7.08 -12.34
N GLY A 273 11.70 -6.75 -13.07
CA GLY A 273 10.49 -7.56 -13.24
C GLY A 273 10.18 -7.90 -14.71
N LEU A 274 8.92 -7.70 -15.12
CA LEU A 274 8.41 -8.01 -16.47
C LEU A 274 9.08 -7.22 -17.62
N GLY A 275 9.90 -6.20 -17.31
CA GLY A 275 10.66 -5.39 -18.26
C GLY A 275 12.11 -5.86 -18.52
N ALA A 276 12.58 -6.93 -17.88
CA ALA A 276 13.97 -7.40 -17.98
C ALA A 276 14.46 -7.62 -19.43
N GLY A 277 13.58 -8.07 -20.33
CA GLY A 277 13.90 -8.25 -21.75
C GLY A 277 14.21 -6.94 -22.50
N ILE A 278 13.52 -5.85 -22.15
CA ILE A 278 13.71 -4.52 -22.76
C ILE A 278 15.06 -3.95 -22.32
N CYS A 279 15.34 -4.04 -21.02
CA CYS A 279 16.56 -3.50 -20.43
C CYS A 279 17.80 -4.29 -20.89
N HIS A 280 17.67 -5.57 -21.21
CA HIS A 280 18.74 -6.36 -21.85
C HIS A 280 19.08 -5.90 -23.27
N ARG A 281 18.06 -5.47 -24.04
CA ARG A 281 18.23 -5.00 -25.42
C ARG A 281 18.77 -3.59 -25.48
N PHE A 282 18.21 -2.70 -24.67
CA PHE A 282 18.57 -1.28 -24.65
C PHE A 282 19.85 -1.00 -23.85
N ARG A 283 20.17 -1.86 -22.86
CA ARG A 283 21.35 -1.75 -21.97
C ARG A 283 21.52 -0.33 -21.37
N PRO A 284 20.53 0.16 -20.59
CA PRO A 284 20.72 1.39 -19.83
C PRO A 284 21.93 1.23 -18.90
N ASN A 285 22.82 2.22 -18.90
CA ASN A 285 24.11 2.17 -18.20
C ASN A 285 24.11 2.85 -16.82
N PHE A 286 22.99 3.49 -16.45
CA PHE A 286 22.71 4.02 -15.12
C PHE A 286 21.19 3.99 -14.88
N PHE A 287 20.74 4.11 -13.64
CA PHE A 287 19.32 4.19 -13.27
C PHE A 287 19.10 5.37 -12.32
N PRO A 288 18.01 6.14 -12.44
CA PRO A 288 16.98 6.08 -13.48
C PRO A 288 17.53 6.47 -14.86
N PHE A 289 17.00 5.90 -15.94
CA PHE A 289 17.41 6.21 -17.32
C PHE A 289 16.22 6.75 -18.13
N PRO A 290 15.96 8.07 -18.05
CA PRO A 290 14.88 8.67 -18.82
C PRO A 290 15.23 8.84 -20.30
N CYS A 291 14.27 8.52 -21.16
CA CYS A 291 14.31 8.65 -22.61
C CYS A 291 13.03 9.32 -23.13
N VAL A 292 13.10 9.86 -24.34
CA VAL A 292 11.92 10.33 -25.07
C VAL A 292 11.80 9.57 -26.38
N LEU A 293 10.60 9.07 -26.65
CA LEU A 293 10.16 8.59 -27.95
C LEU A 293 9.33 9.70 -28.63
N PRO A 294 9.73 10.19 -29.81
CA PRO A 294 8.97 11.22 -30.52
C PRO A 294 7.64 10.68 -31.07
N ILE A 295 6.79 11.62 -31.49
CA ILE A 295 5.58 11.29 -32.27
C ILE A 295 5.99 10.48 -33.51
N GLY A 296 5.26 9.41 -33.78
CA GLY A 296 5.51 8.53 -34.92
C GLY A 296 6.64 7.53 -34.70
N ALA A 297 7.27 7.47 -33.51
CA ALA A 297 8.24 6.42 -33.19
C ALA A 297 7.59 5.03 -33.31
N GLN A 298 8.31 4.11 -33.95
CA GLN A 298 7.86 2.74 -34.23
C GLN A 298 8.78 1.68 -33.62
N SER A 299 9.95 2.06 -33.13
CA SER A 299 10.88 1.15 -32.47
C SER A 299 11.59 1.81 -31.28
N LEU A 300 12.28 0.98 -30.48
CA LEU A 300 13.15 1.48 -29.41
C LEU A 300 14.38 2.23 -29.95
N ASP A 301 14.71 2.05 -31.24
CA ASP A 301 15.88 2.72 -31.84
C ASP A 301 15.60 4.23 -32.05
N ASP A 302 14.33 4.64 -32.00
CA ASP A 302 13.89 6.03 -32.05
C ASP A 302 14.04 6.75 -30.68
N MET A 303 14.51 6.04 -29.64
CA MET A 303 14.67 6.61 -28.30
C MET A 303 15.82 7.62 -28.23
N VAL A 304 15.53 8.78 -27.65
CA VAL A 304 16.52 9.81 -27.35
C VAL A 304 16.74 9.88 -25.83
N PRO A 305 17.92 9.49 -25.32
CA PRO A 305 18.24 9.58 -23.89
C PRO A 305 18.25 11.02 -23.38
N LEU A 306 17.74 11.25 -22.17
CA LEU A 306 17.76 12.54 -21.50
C LEU A 306 19.07 12.69 -20.71
N VAL A 307 20.15 13.00 -21.42
CA VAL A 307 21.50 13.16 -20.86
C VAL A 307 21.64 14.54 -20.18
N ARG A 308 20.97 14.70 -19.03
CA ARG A 308 21.19 15.65 -17.91
C ARG A 308 19.88 15.69 -17.10
N PRO A 309 19.87 15.40 -15.79
CA PRO A 309 18.65 15.36 -14.97
C PRO A 309 18.11 16.76 -14.62
N ASP A 310 18.37 17.76 -15.47
CA ASP A 310 17.69 19.04 -15.42
C ASP A 310 16.58 19.02 -16.48
N LEU A 311 15.37 18.68 -16.02
CA LEU A 311 14.15 18.74 -16.84
C LEU A 311 13.83 20.18 -17.31
N SER A 312 14.55 21.20 -16.83
CA SER A 312 14.47 22.58 -17.34
C SER A 312 15.46 22.91 -18.46
N GLN A 313 16.50 22.09 -18.68
CA GLN A 313 17.57 22.37 -19.66
C GLN A 313 18.02 21.17 -20.52
N SER A 314 17.24 20.09 -20.54
CA SER A 314 17.43 18.96 -21.45
C SER A 314 17.11 19.33 -22.92
N PRO A 315 17.66 18.67 -23.95
CA PRO A 315 17.14 18.75 -25.32
C PRO A 315 15.67 18.35 -25.41
N ALA A 316 15.14 17.58 -24.45
CA ALA A 316 13.70 17.37 -24.29
C ALA A 316 13.00 18.48 -23.51
N ALA A 317 13.70 19.27 -22.71
CA ALA A 317 13.19 20.55 -22.21
C ALA A 317 13.21 21.60 -23.32
N ALA A 318 14.15 21.55 -24.26
CA ALA A 318 14.15 22.33 -25.49
C ALA A 318 13.10 21.82 -26.48
N ALA A 319 12.83 20.51 -26.54
CA ALA A 319 11.74 19.96 -27.33
C ALA A 319 10.37 20.24 -26.68
N LEU A 320 10.21 20.10 -25.37
CA LEU A 320 9.01 20.52 -24.63
C LEU A 320 8.85 22.04 -24.69
N ALA A 321 9.90 22.84 -24.50
CA ALA A 321 9.83 24.30 -24.55
C ALA A 321 9.65 24.82 -25.98
N ALA A 322 10.26 24.23 -27.01
CA ALA A 322 10.00 24.55 -28.41
C ALA A 322 8.60 24.08 -28.87
N PHE A 323 8.10 22.98 -28.31
CA PHE A 323 6.73 22.52 -28.55
C PHE A 323 5.71 23.40 -27.84
N MET A 324 5.97 23.84 -26.60
CA MET A 324 5.10 24.78 -25.87
C MET A 324 5.14 26.20 -26.45
N SER A 325 6.30 26.70 -26.89
CA SER A 325 6.41 28.01 -27.56
C SER A 325 5.96 28.00 -29.04
N GLY A 326 5.85 26.82 -29.65
CA GLY A 326 5.25 26.64 -30.98
C GLY A 326 3.71 26.62 -30.98
N VAL A 327 3.07 26.34 -29.84
CA VAL A 327 1.60 26.34 -29.72
C VAL A 327 1.04 27.77 -29.60
N ASP A 328 1.79 28.71 -29.00
CA ASP A 328 1.39 30.13 -28.96
C ASP A 328 1.50 30.81 -30.34
N ALA A 329 2.45 30.38 -31.19
CA ALA A 329 2.63 30.93 -32.53
C ALA A 329 1.54 30.47 -33.52
N VAL A 330 0.95 29.29 -33.32
CA VAL A 330 -0.12 28.77 -34.20
C VAL A 330 -1.49 29.36 -33.86
N SER A 331 -1.69 29.97 -32.68
CA SER A 331 -2.95 30.64 -32.34
C SER A 331 -3.08 32.09 -32.85
N GLN A 332 -1.99 32.70 -33.33
CA GLN A 332 -2.01 34.06 -33.91
C GLN A 332 -2.00 34.10 -35.44
N GLU A 333 -1.92 32.96 -36.13
CA GLU A 333 -1.91 32.92 -37.61
C GLU A 333 -3.18 32.28 -38.21
N GLN A 334 -4.27 32.19 -37.41
CA GLN A 334 -5.62 31.89 -37.88
C GLN A 334 -6.71 32.84 -37.32
N ARG A 335 -6.41 34.12 -37.17
CA ARG A 335 -7.40 35.21 -37.11
C ARG A 335 -7.00 36.38 -37.97
#